data_AF-A0A520QD07-F1
#
_entry.id   AF-A0A520QD07-F1
#
_cell.length_a   1.000
_cell.length_b   1.000
_cell.length_c   1.000
_cell.angle_alpha   90.00
_cell.angle_beta   90.00
_cell.angle_gamma   90.00
#
_symmetry.space_group_name_H-M   'P 1'
#
loop_
_entity.id
_entity.type
_entity.pdbx_description
1 polymer ?
#
loop_
_entity_poly.entity_id
_entity_poly.type
_entity_poly.pdbx_seq_one_letter_code
_entity_poly.pdbx_strand_id
1 'polypeptide(L)'
;MFPSSNTVSASCPVAVNGQNPDPTVHPRVAVGMCATLAASLLVSSVHAVDVDGVITVDNAYGFAFGDVNGITTSSYYGGLRNTNASEIANGAPVLFSGPTGPGFTNPGVGPELYDLPSLAPPDYMYLIAWSDDSSYQGAIGSFTVGSTSVGTLPNTGWEVFATGIDLDSTVASDTLTTDPADVQLINDQIAIANANAGNAGTSIGWVDENGMLPNGSPGLGELVFSIDDNTGGSGGQLPFGAIQGIPSNARWMWYNEDPVNISNPFGASSGGGSDGHKEFLIFRIQVEEVLQQITGCCCWVDDAGNQLQSQTSEADCHALSGVYAGDGVDCEDFNCQQITGACCFLKDFGVMWCHDNYNASDCASLPLSTFYPGQSCSDIPCDMNPTLGACCYEDPDLGWTCVETDELKCLQAFGGVWYVGQPCSWIDCPAAPPTGACCYEDPDLGTLTCADNVDEFKCLQVFGGTWHPGLTCVDIADECMDPRGACCFQNPDDGSYDCIDNITEFECTQYYNGLWTGGATCAEVDCCPKLGACCVKDVCVQTTTDSCDAAGGTWMGMGLPCDQADCPEPCIFDVTGDGLVNFSDLIAIINNWGLVCP
;
A
#
# COMPACT_ATOMS: atom_id res chain seq x y z
N MET A 1 52.82 13.93 -17.99
CA MET A 1 52.76 15.19 -18.75
C MET A 1 51.70 15.01 -19.83
N PHE A 2 50.53 15.64 -19.65
CA PHE A 2 49.55 15.80 -20.72
C PHE A 2 50.05 16.84 -21.74
N PRO A 3 49.65 16.73 -23.02
CA PRO A 3 49.36 17.91 -23.85
C PRO A 3 47.92 17.82 -24.36
N SER A 4 47.01 18.72 -23.97
CA SER A 4 46.78 20.10 -24.45
C SER A 4 46.13 20.17 -25.84
N SER A 5 44.88 20.63 -25.77
CA SER A 5 43.88 21.05 -26.76
C SER A 5 44.34 22.00 -27.86
N ASN A 6 43.73 21.89 -29.05
CA ASN A 6 43.68 22.95 -30.06
C ASN A 6 42.23 23.18 -30.53
N THR A 7 41.88 24.47 -30.58
CA THR A 7 40.63 25.11 -31.01
C THR A 7 40.48 25.15 -32.53
N VAL A 8 39.25 25.06 -33.04
CA VAL A 8 38.90 25.40 -34.44
C VAL A 8 37.92 26.57 -34.45
N SER A 9 38.28 27.60 -35.21
CA SER A 9 37.48 28.81 -35.47
C SER A 9 36.60 28.61 -36.70
N ALA A 10 35.37 29.15 -36.69
CA ALA A 10 34.54 29.28 -37.89
C ALA A 10 34.05 30.72 -38.03
N SER A 11 34.33 31.30 -39.19
CA SER A 11 33.94 32.65 -39.61
C SER A 11 32.92 32.57 -40.74
N CYS A 12 31.76 33.24 -40.61
CA CYS A 12 30.77 33.39 -41.68
C CYS A 12 30.88 34.78 -42.35
N PRO A 13 30.73 34.89 -43.69
CA PRO A 13 30.71 36.17 -44.39
C PRO A 13 29.29 36.78 -44.44
N VAL A 14 29.20 38.10 -44.30
CA VAL A 14 27.97 38.89 -44.46
C VAL A 14 27.97 39.52 -45.86
N ALA A 15 26.90 39.31 -46.62
CA ALA A 15 26.61 40.06 -47.84
C ALA A 15 25.58 41.15 -47.54
N VAL A 16 25.88 42.40 -47.93
CA VAL A 16 24.99 43.56 -47.82
C VAL A 16 24.65 44.06 -49.21
N ASN A 17 23.36 44.03 -49.55
CA ASN A 17 22.69 44.83 -50.59
C ASN A 17 21.39 45.31 -49.94
N GLY A 18 20.87 46.53 -50.05
CA GLY A 18 21.17 47.73 -50.81
C GLY A 18 20.02 48.71 -50.48
N GLN A 19 20.29 49.99 -50.66
CA GLN A 19 19.56 51.18 -50.19
C GLN A 19 18.06 51.28 -50.54
N ASN A 20 17.27 51.89 -49.64
CA ASN A 20 16.11 52.71 -50.01
C ASN A 20 16.11 54.03 -49.17
N PRO A 21 15.87 55.22 -49.76
CA PRO A 21 15.93 56.50 -49.06
C PRO A 21 14.54 57.07 -48.79
N ASP A 22 14.10 57.09 -47.52
CA ASP A 22 12.95 57.90 -47.09
C ASP A 22 13.12 58.31 -45.61
N PRO A 23 13.22 59.63 -45.28
CA PRO A 23 13.45 60.09 -43.93
C PRO A 23 12.16 60.57 -43.25
N THR A 24 11.15 59.72 -43.04
CA THR A 24 9.99 60.12 -42.19
C THR A 24 9.33 59.03 -41.33
N VAL A 25 9.95 57.86 -41.14
CA VAL A 25 9.41 56.87 -40.17
C VAL A 25 10.49 56.48 -39.16
N HIS A 26 10.27 56.87 -37.91
CA HIS A 26 10.98 56.34 -36.75
C HIS A 26 10.36 54.99 -36.35
N PRO A 27 11.12 53.88 -36.33
CA PRO A 27 10.86 52.81 -35.39
C PRO A 27 11.92 52.83 -34.29
N ARG A 28 11.40 52.67 -33.07
CA ARG A 28 12.12 52.62 -31.79
C ARG A 28 13.12 51.47 -31.80
N VAL A 29 14.34 51.76 -31.38
CA VAL A 29 15.34 50.77 -31.00
C VAL A 29 14.86 50.07 -29.73
N ALA A 30 14.41 48.82 -29.87
CA ALA A 30 14.24 47.91 -28.74
C ALA A 30 15.55 47.11 -28.60
N VAL A 31 16.29 47.37 -27.53
CA VAL A 31 17.40 46.54 -27.08
C VAL A 31 16.78 45.31 -26.42
N GLY A 32 16.62 44.23 -27.18
CA GLY A 32 16.29 42.91 -26.65
C GLY A 32 17.57 42.21 -26.25
N MET A 33 17.78 42.03 -24.94
CA MET A 33 18.76 41.08 -24.40
C MET A 33 18.46 39.70 -25.00
N CYS A 34 19.35 39.22 -25.87
CA CYS A 34 19.33 37.85 -26.34
C CYS A 34 19.91 36.99 -25.21
N ALA A 35 19.06 36.57 -24.28
CA ALA A 35 19.37 35.45 -23.40
C ALA A 35 19.38 34.21 -24.29
N THR A 36 20.58 33.76 -24.66
CA THR A 36 20.78 32.42 -25.20
C THR A 36 20.38 31.42 -24.12
N LEU A 37 19.11 30.98 -24.13
CA LEU A 37 18.79 29.65 -23.65
C LEU A 37 19.48 28.70 -24.62
N ALA A 38 20.67 28.24 -24.24
CA ALA A 38 21.13 26.93 -24.67
C ALA A 38 20.15 25.92 -24.06
N ALA A 39 19.04 25.67 -24.75
CA ALA A 39 18.34 24.42 -24.60
C ALA A 39 19.38 23.37 -24.96
N SER A 40 19.92 22.73 -23.93
CA SER A 40 20.72 21.53 -24.08
C SER A 40 19.72 20.46 -24.48
N LEU A 41 19.37 20.44 -25.77
CA LEU A 41 18.85 19.26 -26.44
C LEU A 41 19.96 18.23 -26.33
N LEU A 42 19.92 17.45 -25.25
CA LEU A 42 20.47 16.12 -25.26
C LEU A 42 19.64 15.35 -26.29
N VAL A 43 20.02 15.48 -27.57
CA VAL A 43 19.72 14.43 -28.54
C VAL A 43 20.49 13.24 -27.99
N SER A 44 19.77 12.31 -27.35
CA SER A 44 20.32 11.06 -26.89
C SER A 44 21.14 10.47 -28.02
N SER A 45 22.40 10.15 -27.73
CA SER A 45 23.24 9.39 -28.65
C SER A 45 22.45 8.14 -29.05
N VAL A 46 22.19 7.99 -30.33
CA VAL A 46 21.60 6.82 -30.98
C VAL A 46 22.35 5.58 -30.48
N HIS A 47 21.77 4.83 -29.53
CA HIS A 47 22.38 3.62 -29.00
C HIS A 47 22.12 2.50 -30.00
N ALA A 48 23.16 1.76 -30.37
CA ALA A 48 23.01 0.57 -31.18
C ALA A 48 22.15 -0.47 -30.43
N VAL A 49 21.27 -1.16 -31.13
CA VAL A 49 20.30 -2.11 -30.56
C VAL A 49 20.57 -3.51 -31.07
N ASP A 50 20.48 -4.49 -30.19
CA ASP A 50 20.60 -5.91 -30.52
C ASP A 50 19.30 -6.42 -31.16
N VAL A 51 19.40 -6.97 -32.37
CA VAL A 51 18.24 -7.37 -33.18
C VAL A 51 18.41 -8.83 -33.63
N ASP A 52 17.52 -9.70 -33.21
CA ASP A 52 17.45 -11.07 -33.73
C ASP A 52 16.48 -11.14 -34.90
N GLY A 53 16.89 -11.72 -36.03
CA GLY A 53 16.05 -11.90 -37.21
C GLY A 53 15.66 -13.36 -37.43
N VAL A 54 14.38 -13.68 -37.58
CA VAL A 54 13.93 -14.98 -38.13
C VAL A 54 13.35 -14.72 -39.50
N ILE A 55 14.02 -15.16 -40.56
CA ILE A 55 13.69 -14.82 -41.94
C ILE A 55 13.65 -16.08 -42.78
N THR A 56 12.76 -16.12 -43.76
CA THR A 56 12.80 -17.11 -44.83
C THR A 56 12.19 -16.51 -46.10
N VAL A 57 12.64 -17.02 -47.23
CA VAL A 57 12.14 -16.63 -48.55
C VAL A 57 11.86 -17.89 -49.33
N ASP A 58 10.77 -17.91 -50.08
CA ASP A 58 10.52 -18.95 -51.07
C ASP A 58 11.44 -18.76 -52.27
N ASN A 59 12.18 -19.82 -52.59
CA ASN A 59 13.36 -19.85 -53.47
C ASN A 59 14.66 -19.38 -52.81
N ALA A 60 15.29 -18.29 -53.24
CA ALA A 60 16.64 -17.97 -52.80
C ALA A 60 16.76 -16.54 -52.29
N TYR A 61 17.62 -16.36 -51.28
CA TYR A 61 17.86 -15.05 -50.72
C TYR A 61 19.18 -14.96 -49.97
N GLY A 62 19.66 -13.74 -49.72
CA GLY A 62 20.64 -13.48 -48.68
C GLY A 62 20.20 -12.30 -47.81
N PHE A 63 20.67 -12.29 -46.57
CA PHE A 63 20.35 -11.25 -45.60
C PHE A 63 21.59 -10.44 -45.24
N ALA A 64 21.44 -9.13 -45.09
CA ALA A 64 22.52 -8.22 -44.73
C ALA A 64 22.04 -7.07 -43.84
N PHE A 65 23.00 -6.37 -43.27
CA PHE A 65 22.80 -5.06 -42.65
C PHE A 65 23.88 -4.08 -43.14
N GLY A 66 23.57 -2.79 -43.11
CA GLY A 66 24.49 -1.75 -43.56
C GLY A 66 23.88 -0.35 -43.47
N ASP A 67 24.59 0.66 -43.97
CA ASP A 67 24.05 2.01 -44.03
C ASP A 67 23.23 2.23 -45.32
N VAL A 68 22.64 3.40 -45.48
CA VAL A 68 21.82 3.76 -46.66
C VAL A 68 22.52 3.53 -48.00
N ASN A 69 23.85 3.56 -48.05
CA ASN A 69 24.65 3.38 -49.27
C ASN A 69 24.96 1.90 -49.58
N GLY A 70 24.66 0.99 -48.65
CA GLY A 70 24.75 -0.45 -48.86
C GLY A 70 25.50 -1.20 -47.77
N ILE A 71 26.06 -2.34 -48.17
CA ILE A 71 26.51 -3.41 -47.28
C ILE A 71 28.00 -3.74 -47.48
N THR A 72 28.55 -4.56 -46.59
CA THR A 72 29.94 -5.04 -46.64
C THR A 72 29.98 -6.56 -46.75
N THR A 73 31.12 -7.12 -47.18
CA THR A 73 31.31 -8.59 -47.20
C THR A 73 31.19 -9.25 -45.83
N SER A 74 31.41 -8.49 -44.75
CA SER A 74 31.27 -8.97 -43.37
C SER A 74 29.86 -8.80 -42.80
N SER A 75 29.04 -7.93 -43.38
CA SER A 75 27.67 -7.69 -42.95
C SER A 75 26.63 -8.37 -43.84
N TYR A 76 27.08 -9.05 -44.91
CA TYR A 76 26.28 -9.93 -45.73
C TYR A 76 26.45 -11.38 -45.27
N TYR A 77 25.34 -12.02 -44.90
CA TYR A 77 25.34 -13.44 -44.57
C TYR A 77 25.35 -14.34 -45.80
N GLY A 78 25.34 -13.80 -47.03
CA GLY A 78 25.42 -14.57 -48.27
C GLY A 78 24.08 -15.19 -48.69
N GLY A 79 24.00 -15.57 -49.96
CA GLY A 79 22.84 -16.19 -50.57
C GLY A 79 22.69 -17.66 -50.21
N LEU A 80 21.49 -18.05 -49.80
CA LEU A 80 21.03 -19.41 -49.59
C LEU A 80 19.90 -19.73 -50.57
N ARG A 81 19.72 -21.01 -50.88
CA ARG A 81 18.70 -21.48 -51.80
C ARG A 81 17.83 -22.52 -51.11
N ASN A 82 16.57 -22.17 -50.92
CA ASN A 82 15.49 -23.07 -50.55
C ASN A 82 14.96 -23.72 -51.82
N THR A 83 15.42 -24.93 -52.11
CA THR A 83 15.00 -25.74 -53.26
C THR A 83 13.77 -26.60 -52.96
N ASN A 84 13.41 -26.75 -51.69
CA ASN A 84 12.24 -27.51 -51.24
C ASN A 84 11.42 -26.70 -50.24
N ALA A 85 10.09 -26.74 -50.34
CA ALA A 85 9.18 -26.09 -49.38
C ALA A 85 9.40 -26.51 -47.91
N SER A 86 9.95 -27.71 -47.68
CA SER A 86 10.31 -28.17 -46.32
C SER A 86 11.44 -27.36 -45.69
N GLU A 87 12.35 -26.81 -46.49
CA GLU A 87 13.46 -25.99 -46.00
C GLU A 87 12.91 -24.69 -45.37
N ILE A 88 11.76 -24.22 -45.84
CA ILE A 88 11.09 -23.01 -45.34
C ILE A 88 10.15 -23.31 -44.17
N ALA A 89 9.34 -24.36 -44.28
CA ALA A 89 8.15 -24.53 -43.43
C ALA A 89 8.26 -25.62 -42.34
N ASN A 90 9.26 -26.52 -42.38
CA ASN A 90 9.24 -27.75 -41.58
C ASN A 90 10.22 -27.77 -40.40
N GLY A 91 10.06 -26.89 -39.41
CA GLY A 91 10.79 -27.03 -38.14
C GLY A 91 11.01 -25.70 -37.45
N ALA A 92 11.77 -25.74 -36.36
CA ALA A 92 12.11 -24.55 -35.59
C ALA A 92 13.20 -23.74 -36.31
N PRO A 93 13.27 -22.41 -36.06
CA PRO A 93 14.34 -21.59 -36.61
C PRO A 93 15.74 -22.14 -36.30
N VAL A 94 16.64 -22.08 -37.28
CA VAL A 94 18.01 -22.58 -37.15
C VAL A 94 19.00 -21.43 -37.28
N LEU A 95 19.92 -21.30 -36.32
CA LEU A 95 20.95 -20.27 -36.34
C LEU A 95 21.80 -20.39 -37.62
N PHE A 96 21.76 -19.36 -38.46
CA PHE A 96 22.52 -19.26 -39.69
C PHE A 96 23.79 -18.43 -39.44
N SER A 97 24.94 -19.09 -39.57
CA SER A 97 26.26 -18.47 -39.37
C SER A 97 26.97 -18.15 -40.69
N GLY A 98 26.20 -18.12 -41.77
CA GLY A 98 26.69 -17.92 -43.13
C GLY A 98 26.88 -19.22 -43.92
N PRO A 99 27.06 -19.11 -45.24
CA PRO A 99 27.14 -20.22 -46.17
C PRO A 99 28.37 -21.10 -45.91
N THR A 100 28.20 -22.43 -45.95
CA THR A 100 29.32 -23.39 -45.97
C THR A 100 29.31 -24.23 -47.25
N GLY A 101 30.31 -24.05 -48.13
CA GLY A 101 30.54 -24.87 -49.34
C GLY A 101 29.77 -24.44 -50.60
N PRO A 102 30.21 -24.83 -51.82
CA PRO A 102 29.62 -24.36 -53.07
C PRO A 102 28.20 -24.90 -53.33
N GLY A 103 27.28 -24.03 -53.76
CA GLY A 103 25.90 -24.38 -54.11
C GLY A 103 24.92 -24.34 -52.93
N PHE A 104 25.11 -23.37 -52.03
CA PHE A 104 24.39 -23.14 -50.76
C PHE A 104 22.93 -23.58 -50.78
N THR A 105 22.64 -24.64 -50.03
CA THR A 105 21.29 -25.10 -49.70
C THR A 105 21.07 -24.85 -48.22
N ASN A 106 19.83 -24.59 -47.82
CA ASN A 106 19.47 -24.42 -46.40
C ASN A 106 19.97 -25.63 -45.58
N PRO A 107 20.81 -25.41 -44.54
CA PRO A 107 21.36 -26.49 -43.72
C PRO A 107 20.31 -27.11 -42.76
N GLY A 108 19.15 -26.46 -42.62
CA GLY A 108 18.06 -26.81 -41.72
C GLY A 108 16.75 -27.15 -42.43
N VAL A 109 15.75 -27.46 -41.61
CA VAL A 109 14.37 -27.71 -42.04
C VAL A 109 13.54 -26.67 -41.29
N GLY A 110 13.37 -25.48 -41.84
CA GLY A 110 12.78 -24.32 -41.15
C GLY A 110 13.53 -23.02 -41.43
N PRO A 111 12.96 -21.87 -41.01
CA PRO A 111 13.50 -20.54 -41.31
C PRO A 111 14.86 -20.30 -40.66
N GLU A 112 15.63 -19.37 -41.22
CA GLU A 112 16.93 -18.99 -40.69
C GLU A 112 16.80 -17.98 -39.55
N LEU A 113 17.50 -18.26 -38.45
CA LEU A 113 17.71 -17.34 -37.34
C LEU A 113 19.05 -16.62 -37.53
N TYR A 114 19.03 -15.30 -37.50
CA TYR A 114 20.19 -14.42 -37.59
C TYR A 114 20.38 -13.71 -36.26
N ASP A 115 21.52 -13.98 -35.62
CA ASP A 115 22.03 -13.25 -34.47
C ASP A 115 22.87 -12.09 -35.02
N LEU A 116 22.30 -10.88 -35.02
CA LEU A 116 22.93 -9.69 -35.60
C LEU A 116 23.70 -8.93 -34.53
N PRO A 117 24.84 -8.30 -34.88
CA PRO A 117 25.48 -7.37 -33.96
C PRO A 117 24.56 -6.18 -33.71
N SER A 118 24.84 -5.43 -32.64
CA SER A 118 24.09 -4.21 -32.34
C SER A 118 24.08 -3.24 -33.54
N LEU A 119 22.91 -2.96 -34.08
CA LEU A 119 22.70 -2.12 -35.26
C LEU A 119 22.37 -0.69 -34.86
N ALA A 120 22.85 0.31 -35.61
CA ALA A 120 22.47 1.69 -35.36
C ALA A 120 21.06 1.95 -35.96
N PRO A 121 20.17 2.69 -35.27
CA PRO A 121 18.88 3.12 -35.83
C PRO A 121 18.85 3.64 -37.29
N PRO A 122 19.81 4.45 -37.78
CA PRO A 122 19.84 4.87 -39.19
C PRO A 122 20.34 3.79 -40.18
N ASP A 123 20.81 2.65 -39.68
CA ASP A 123 21.19 1.52 -40.53
C ASP A 123 19.94 0.85 -41.10
N TYR A 124 20.15 0.09 -42.17
CA TYR A 124 19.15 -0.69 -42.87
C TYR A 124 19.44 -2.17 -42.74
N MET A 125 18.37 -2.94 -42.59
CA MET A 125 18.37 -4.39 -42.83
C MET A 125 17.96 -4.63 -44.28
N TYR A 126 18.75 -5.42 -45.00
CA TYR A 126 18.56 -5.72 -46.41
C TYR A 126 18.28 -7.20 -46.61
N LEU A 127 17.27 -7.49 -47.42
CA LEU A 127 16.94 -8.83 -47.86
C LEU A 127 17.03 -8.88 -49.38
N ILE A 128 17.97 -9.66 -49.90
CA ILE A 128 18.26 -9.78 -51.32
C ILE A 128 17.66 -11.11 -51.78
N ALA A 129 16.58 -11.10 -52.55
CA ALA A 129 15.81 -12.30 -52.89
C ALA A 129 15.62 -12.48 -54.39
N TRP A 130 15.55 -13.73 -54.86
CA TRP A 130 15.25 -14.09 -56.24
C TRP A 130 14.54 -15.43 -56.33
N SER A 131 13.77 -15.62 -57.40
CA SER A 131 12.81 -16.69 -57.57
C SER A 131 13.37 -17.84 -58.41
N ASP A 132 12.50 -18.82 -58.70
CA ASP A 132 12.74 -19.93 -59.60
C ASP A 132 11.98 -19.79 -60.94
N ASP A 133 11.29 -18.66 -61.15
CA ASP A 133 10.40 -18.37 -62.28
C ASP A 133 9.28 -19.39 -62.53
N SER A 134 9.04 -20.32 -61.60
CA SER A 134 8.30 -21.54 -61.91
C SER A 134 7.10 -21.80 -61.01
N SER A 135 7.18 -21.37 -59.75
CA SER A 135 6.22 -21.77 -58.72
C SER A 135 5.67 -20.55 -57.98
N TYR A 136 6.14 -20.36 -56.76
CA TYR A 136 5.76 -19.32 -55.83
C TYR A 136 7.03 -18.61 -55.40
N GLN A 137 6.83 -17.42 -54.85
CA GLN A 137 7.88 -16.56 -54.37
C GLN A 137 7.32 -15.68 -53.26
N GLY A 138 8.19 -15.17 -52.41
CA GLY A 138 7.78 -14.33 -51.30
C GLY A 138 8.83 -14.32 -50.21
N ALA A 139 8.93 -13.20 -49.51
CA ALA A 139 9.74 -13.07 -48.32
C ALA A 139 8.85 -12.92 -47.08
N ILE A 140 9.21 -13.54 -45.97
CA ILE A 140 8.56 -13.33 -44.68
C ILE A 140 9.62 -13.35 -43.57
N GLY A 141 9.42 -12.54 -42.55
CA GLY A 141 10.35 -12.53 -41.43
C GLY A 141 9.77 -11.95 -40.15
N SER A 142 10.58 -11.99 -39.11
CA SER A 142 10.39 -11.22 -37.90
C SER A 142 11.70 -10.72 -37.35
N PHE A 143 11.65 -9.57 -36.68
CA PHE A 143 12.77 -8.92 -36.03
C PHE A 143 12.42 -8.76 -34.56
N THR A 144 13.32 -9.18 -33.68
CA THR A 144 13.11 -9.22 -32.24
C THR A 144 14.13 -8.33 -31.56
N VAL A 145 13.66 -7.45 -30.67
CA VAL A 145 14.51 -6.70 -29.74
C VAL A 145 14.07 -7.05 -28.33
N GLY A 146 15.00 -7.58 -27.52
CA GLY A 146 14.68 -8.12 -26.21
C GLY A 146 13.69 -9.27 -26.30
N SER A 147 12.44 -9.07 -25.90
CA SER A 147 11.38 -10.08 -25.93
C SER A 147 10.26 -9.80 -26.94
N THR A 148 10.30 -8.67 -27.63
CA THR A 148 9.22 -8.22 -28.52
C THR A 148 9.63 -8.44 -29.96
N SER A 149 8.77 -9.09 -30.74
CA SER A 149 9.01 -9.43 -32.15
C SER A 149 8.00 -8.72 -33.05
N VAL A 150 8.49 -8.09 -34.13
CA VAL A 150 7.67 -7.54 -35.20
C VAL A 150 7.88 -8.34 -36.47
N GLY A 151 6.77 -8.77 -37.06
CA GLY A 151 6.78 -9.46 -38.35
C GLY A 151 6.95 -8.50 -39.52
N THR A 152 7.10 -9.05 -40.72
CA THR A 152 6.89 -8.31 -41.97
C THR A 152 5.42 -7.86 -42.05
N LEU A 153 5.16 -6.57 -41.84
CA LEU A 153 3.81 -6.00 -41.73
C LEU A 153 3.64 -4.83 -42.72
N PRO A 154 2.43 -4.63 -43.28
CA PRO A 154 2.14 -3.46 -44.10
C PRO A 154 2.23 -2.17 -43.27
N ASN A 155 2.53 -1.03 -43.90
CA ASN A 155 2.67 0.30 -43.29
C ASN A 155 3.76 0.38 -42.20
N THR A 156 4.85 -0.38 -42.35
CA THR A 156 5.99 -0.39 -41.41
C THR A 156 7.30 0.08 -42.01
N GLY A 157 7.26 0.77 -43.16
CA GLY A 157 8.44 1.36 -43.79
C GLY A 157 9.29 0.38 -44.62
N TRP A 158 8.73 -0.78 -44.99
CA TRP A 158 9.37 -1.66 -45.97
C TRP A 158 9.39 -1.05 -47.35
N GLU A 159 10.53 -1.20 -48.01
CA GLU A 159 10.75 -0.79 -49.39
C GLU A 159 11.35 -1.96 -50.17
N VAL A 160 11.11 -1.99 -51.47
CA VAL A 160 11.75 -2.94 -52.40
C VAL A 160 12.36 -2.20 -53.58
N PHE A 161 13.40 -2.77 -54.18
CA PHE A 161 13.93 -2.35 -55.47
C PHE A 161 14.01 -3.57 -56.38
N ALA A 162 13.40 -3.46 -57.56
CA ALA A 162 13.50 -4.49 -58.60
C ALA A 162 14.64 -4.13 -59.56
N THR A 163 15.68 -4.97 -59.58
CA THR A 163 16.97 -4.66 -60.21
C THR A 163 17.00 -4.87 -61.71
N GLY A 164 16.09 -5.71 -62.24
CA GLY A 164 16.05 -6.13 -63.64
C GLY A 164 17.16 -7.11 -64.03
N ILE A 165 17.86 -7.72 -63.08
CA ILE A 165 18.96 -8.67 -63.30
C ILE A 165 18.52 -10.08 -62.92
N ASP A 166 18.01 -10.81 -63.91
CA ASP A 166 17.45 -12.15 -63.73
C ASP A 166 18.47 -13.13 -63.12
N LEU A 167 18.09 -13.71 -61.97
CA LEU A 167 18.85 -14.73 -61.24
C LEU A 167 17.92 -15.90 -60.94
N ASP A 168 18.34 -17.12 -61.29
CA ASP A 168 17.53 -18.32 -61.08
C ASP A 168 18.01 -19.10 -59.85
N SER A 169 17.12 -19.26 -58.86
CA SER A 169 17.40 -20.01 -57.62
C SER A 169 17.73 -21.50 -57.86
N THR A 170 17.36 -22.08 -59.00
CA THR A 170 17.73 -23.45 -59.38
C THR A 170 19.17 -23.52 -59.90
N VAL A 171 19.77 -22.39 -60.26
CA VAL A 171 21.11 -22.28 -60.85
C VAL A 171 22.15 -21.89 -59.79
N ALA A 172 23.20 -22.70 -59.64
CA ALA A 172 24.21 -22.49 -58.60
C ALA A 172 25.18 -21.33 -58.87
N SER A 173 25.35 -20.94 -60.13
CA SER A 173 26.16 -19.76 -60.48
C SER A 173 25.47 -18.45 -60.18
N ASP A 174 24.16 -18.47 -60.00
CA ASP A 174 23.32 -17.28 -59.83
C ASP A 174 23.15 -16.95 -58.35
N THR A 175 23.80 -17.72 -57.47
CA THR A 175 23.76 -17.45 -56.04
C THR A 175 24.71 -16.30 -55.70
N LEU A 176 24.15 -15.19 -55.21
CA LEU A 176 24.94 -14.07 -54.72
C LEU A 176 25.62 -14.45 -53.40
N THR A 177 26.95 -14.39 -53.35
CA THR A 177 27.75 -14.87 -52.23
C THR A 177 28.39 -13.72 -51.44
N THR A 178 29.18 -14.04 -50.42
CA THR A 178 30.02 -13.04 -49.73
C THR A 178 31.26 -12.62 -50.54
N ASP A 179 31.39 -13.08 -51.79
CA ASP A 179 32.43 -12.61 -52.70
C ASP A 179 32.32 -11.08 -52.90
N PRO A 180 33.44 -10.34 -52.81
CA PRO A 180 33.45 -8.90 -53.05
C PRO A 180 32.77 -8.45 -54.35
N ALA A 181 32.78 -9.27 -55.41
CA ALA A 181 32.12 -8.94 -56.68
C ALA A 181 30.59 -8.94 -56.56
N ASP A 182 30.03 -9.92 -55.84
CA ASP A 182 28.59 -10.05 -55.64
C ASP A 182 28.08 -8.93 -54.71
N VAL A 183 28.84 -8.65 -53.64
CA VAL A 183 28.54 -7.53 -52.73
C VAL A 183 28.62 -6.18 -53.45
N GLN A 184 29.60 -6.01 -54.36
CA GLN A 184 29.68 -4.80 -55.17
C GLN A 184 28.48 -4.67 -56.12
N LEU A 185 28.03 -5.78 -56.72
CA LEU A 185 26.82 -5.78 -57.55
C LEU A 185 25.59 -5.33 -56.76
N ILE A 186 25.39 -5.84 -55.54
CA ILE A 186 24.29 -5.44 -54.65
C ILE A 186 24.37 -3.94 -54.34
N ASN A 187 25.56 -3.43 -53.96
CA ASN A 187 25.75 -2.02 -53.65
C ASN A 187 25.54 -1.10 -54.87
N ASP A 188 25.93 -1.54 -56.07
CA ASP A 188 25.66 -0.82 -57.30
C ASP A 188 24.16 -0.70 -57.56
N GLN A 189 23.38 -1.76 -57.28
CA GLN A 189 21.92 -1.72 -57.36
C GLN A 189 21.29 -0.81 -56.30
N ILE A 190 21.77 -0.85 -55.05
CA ILE A 190 21.34 0.08 -53.98
C ILE A 190 21.60 1.53 -54.38
N ALA A 191 22.76 1.82 -54.98
CA ALA A 191 23.09 3.15 -55.47
C ALA A 191 22.17 3.62 -56.61
N ILE A 192 21.81 2.72 -57.53
CA ILE A 192 20.83 2.99 -58.60
C ILE A 192 19.46 3.33 -57.99
N ALA A 193 19.01 2.52 -57.03
CA ALA A 193 17.73 2.71 -56.34
C ALA A 193 17.69 4.05 -55.59
N ASN A 194 18.74 4.37 -54.83
CA ASN A 194 18.87 5.64 -54.09
C ASN A 194 18.90 6.87 -55.02
N ALA A 195 19.36 6.71 -56.25
CA ALA A 195 19.39 7.77 -57.25
C ALA A 195 18.04 7.96 -57.97
N ASN A 196 17.00 7.19 -57.62
CA ASN A 196 15.74 7.08 -58.37
C ASN A 196 16.01 6.84 -59.86
N ALA A 197 16.99 5.98 -60.13
CA ALA A 197 17.49 5.66 -61.45
C ALA A 197 17.19 4.20 -61.80
N GLY A 198 17.43 3.84 -63.05
CA GLY A 198 17.17 2.51 -63.57
C GLY A 198 16.72 2.56 -65.02
N ASN A 199 16.98 1.50 -65.77
CA ASN A 199 16.50 1.37 -67.15
C ASN A 199 15.13 0.70 -67.18
N ALA A 200 14.56 0.59 -68.38
CA ALA A 200 13.42 -0.31 -68.61
C ALA A 200 13.78 -1.72 -68.13
N GLY A 201 12.92 -2.30 -67.29
CA GLY A 201 13.21 -3.55 -66.58
C GLY A 201 13.60 -3.37 -65.11
N THR A 202 13.62 -2.16 -64.57
CA THR A 202 13.76 -1.91 -63.11
C THR A 202 12.49 -1.28 -62.54
N SER A 203 12.39 -1.13 -61.21
CA SER A 203 11.36 -0.29 -60.57
C SER A 203 11.64 1.22 -60.67
N ILE A 204 12.84 1.61 -61.12
CA ILE A 204 13.32 3.01 -61.26
C ILE A 204 13.35 3.74 -59.91
N GLY A 205 13.93 3.10 -58.90
CA GLY A 205 13.98 3.60 -57.52
C GLY A 205 13.25 2.69 -56.54
N TRP A 206 13.36 3.02 -55.26
CA TRP A 206 12.68 2.31 -54.18
C TRP A 206 11.16 2.42 -54.33
N VAL A 207 10.47 1.32 -54.06
CA VAL A 207 9.00 1.19 -54.14
C VAL A 207 8.48 0.68 -52.81
N ASP A 208 7.46 1.34 -52.28
CA ASP A 208 6.69 0.91 -51.10
C ASP A 208 5.30 0.40 -51.54
N GLU A 209 4.40 0.19 -50.57
CA GLU A 209 3.01 -0.23 -50.82
C GLU A 209 2.13 0.84 -51.51
N ASN A 210 2.63 2.06 -51.65
CA ASN A 210 1.99 3.18 -52.34
C ASN A 210 2.62 3.46 -53.71
N GLY A 211 3.66 2.71 -54.09
CA GLY A 211 4.37 2.83 -55.36
C GLY A 211 5.76 3.45 -55.20
N MET A 212 6.26 4.09 -56.27
CA MET A 212 7.66 4.54 -56.30
C MET A 212 7.89 5.79 -55.46
N LEU A 213 8.95 5.76 -54.65
CA LEU A 213 9.34 6.81 -53.74
C LEU A 213 10.28 7.85 -54.38
N PRO A 214 10.06 9.17 -54.16
CA PRO A 214 8.90 9.74 -53.47
C PRO A 214 7.63 9.64 -54.33
N ASN A 215 6.48 9.41 -53.68
CA ASN A 215 5.19 9.17 -54.32
C ASN A 215 4.87 10.18 -55.44
N GLY A 216 4.51 9.67 -56.63
CA GLY A 216 4.25 10.46 -57.84
C GLY A 216 5.45 10.59 -58.79
N SER A 217 6.53 9.87 -58.53
CA SER A 217 7.71 9.79 -59.41
C SER A 217 7.51 8.78 -60.55
N PRO A 218 8.24 8.92 -61.69
CA PRO A 218 8.10 8.05 -62.86
C PRO A 218 8.78 6.68 -62.65
N GLY A 219 8.17 5.84 -61.82
CA GLY A 219 8.59 4.47 -61.54
C GLY A 219 7.47 3.48 -61.82
N LEU A 220 7.72 2.20 -61.60
CA LEU A 220 6.77 1.13 -61.89
C LEU A 220 6.64 0.17 -60.71
N GLY A 221 5.41 -0.30 -60.49
CA GLY A 221 5.09 -1.33 -59.50
C GLY A 221 4.92 -0.81 -58.07
N GLU A 222 4.67 -1.75 -57.16
CA GLU A 222 4.46 -1.52 -55.72
C GLU A 222 4.98 -2.73 -54.91
N LEU A 223 5.32 -2.50 -53.65
CA LEU A 223 5.53 -3.58 -52.68
C LEU A 223 4.16 -4.12 -52.23
N VAL A 224 3.93 -5.41 -52.38
CA VAL A 224 2.67 -6.05 -51.99
C VAL A 224 2.88 -6.97 -50.81
N PHE A 225 1.98 -6.89 -49.84
CA PHE A 225 1.85 -7.85 -48.76
C PHE A 225 0.73 -8.84 -49.03
N SER A 226 0.92 -10.10 -48.64
CA SER A 226 -0.09 -11.14 -48.79
C SER A 226 -1.30 -10.88 -47.90
N ILE A 227 -2.47 -11.30 -48.38
CA ILE A 227 -3.69 -11.44 -47.60
C ILE A 227 -3.50 -12.56 -46.57
N ASP A 228 -2.77 -13.61 -46.95
CA ASP A 228 -2.33 -14.67 -46.04
C ASP A 228 -1.46 -14.11 -44.93
N ASP A 229 -1.87 -14.34 -43.68
CA ASP A 229 -1.01 -14.15 -42.53
C ASP A 229 -0.32 -15.47 -42.16
N ASN A 230 0.61 -15.38 -41.20
CA ASN A 230 1.36 -16.55 -40.72
C ASN A 230 0.53 -17.47 -39.79
N THR A 231 -0.77 -17.65 -40.06
CA THR A 231 -1.65 -18.63 -39.39
C THR A 231 -1.82 -19.93 -40.18
N GLY A 232 -1.20 -20.04 -41.35
CA GLY A 232 -1.21 -21.23 -42.19
C GLY A 232 -2.08 -21.14 -43.45
N GLY A 233 -2.04 -20.00 -44.15
CA GLY A 233 -2.55 -19.87 -45.52
C GLY A 233 -4.07 -19.66 -45.63
N SER A 234 -4.68 -19.00 -44.65
CA SER A 234 -6.14 -18.80 -44.56
C SER A 234 -6.76 -17.92 -45.67
N GLY A 235 -5.95 -17.26 -46.50
CA GLY A 235 -6.30 -16.33 -47.59
C GLY A 235 -6.03 -16.86 -49.01
N GLY A 236 -5.25 -17.93 -49.18
CA GLY A 236 -5.13 -18.71 -50.42
C GLY A 236 -4.29 -18.12 -51.55
N GLN A 237 -3.43 -17.13 -51.27
CA GLN A 237 -2.44 -16.58 -52.21
C GLN A 237 -1.13 -17.38 -52.22
N LEU A 238 -0.78 -18.01 -51.10
CA LEU A 238 0.45 -18.77 -50.92
C LEU A 238 0.19 -20.20 -50.40
N PRO A 239 1.03 -21.19 -50.76
CA PRO A 239 0.83 -22.59 -50.39
C PRO A 239 1.38 -22.96 -49.00
N PHE A 240 1.91 -21.99 -48.24
CA PHE A 240 2.67 -22.23 -47.02
C PHE A 240 1.79 -22.32 -45.76
N GLY A 241 2.14 -23.27 -44.88
CA GLY A 241 1.65 -23.32 -43.51
C GLY A 241 2.27 -22.23 -42.63
N ALA A 242 1.93 -22.22 -41.34
CA ALA A 242 2.53 -21.29 -40.40
C ALA A 242 4.03 -21.57 -40.25
N ILE A 243 4.86 -20.56 -40.50
CA ILE A 243 6.31 -20.58 -40.36
C ILE A 243 6.65 -20.37 -38.88
N GLN A 244 7.39 -21.30 -38.28
CA GLN A 244 7.72 -21.23 -36.86
C GLN A 244 8.71 -20.09 -36.58
N GLY A 245 8.58 -19.44 -35.41
CA GLY A 245 9.46 -18.34 -35.03
C GLY A 245 9.15 -17.00 -35.69
N ILE A 246 8.10 -16.94 -36.52
CA ILE A 246 7.56 -15.69 -37.08
C ILE A 246 6.19 -15.42 -36.46
N PRO A 247 5.88 -14.18 -36.00
CA PRO A 247 4.57 -13.82 -35.46
C PRO A 247 3.41 -14.18 -36.39
N SER A 248 2.29 -14.62 -35.82
CA SER A 248 1.13 -15.09 -36.61
C SER A 248 0.50 -14.01 -37.49
N ASN A 249 0.70 -12.73 -37.16
CA ASN A 249 0.24 -11.58 -37.95
C ASN A 249 1.21 -11.18 -39.06
N ALA A 250 2.41 -11.75 -39.16
CA ALA A 250 3.33 -11.43 -40.26
C ALA A 250 2.70 -11.79 -41.61
N ARG A 251 3.02 -10.99 -42.62
CA ARG A 251 2.58 -11.13 -44.01
C ARG A 251 3.78 -11.42 -44.89
N TRP A 252 3.59 -12.26 -45.89
CA TRP A 252 4.59 -12.39 -46.96
C TRP A 252 4.62 -11.11 -47.78
N MET A 253 5.77 -10.74 -48.30
CA MET A 253 5.96 -9.55 -49.13
C MET A 253 6.68 -9.88 -50.42
N TRP A 254 6.28 -9.23 -51.51
CA TRP A 254 6.92 -9.36 -52.83
C TRP A 254 6.69 -8.11 -53.68
N TYR A 255 7.51 -7.92 -54.71
CA TYR A 255 7.34 -6.82 -55.66
C TYR A 255 6.27 -7.17 -56.71
N ASN A 256 5.36 -6.23 -56.96
CA ASN A 256 4.38 -6.32 -58.02
C ASN A 256 4.69 -5.27 -59.09
N GLU A 257 5.11 -5.71 -60.27
CA GLU A 257 5.52 -4.82 -61.36
C GLU A 257 4.36 -4.12 -62.08
N ASP A 258 3.16 -4.69 -62.03
CA ASP A 258 1.95 -4.16 -62.67
C ASP A 258 0.71 -4.45 -61.80
N PRO A 259 0.51 -3.65 -60.74
CA PRO A 259 -0.62 -3.80 -59.81
C PRO A 259 -2.01 -3.77 -60.46
N VAL A 260 -2.12 -3.18 -61.66
CA VAL A 260 -3.38 -3.09 -62.38
C VAL A 260 -3.79 -4.45 -62.96
N ASN A 261 -2.80 -5.24 -63.41
CA ASN A 261 -3.05 -6.49 -64.14
C ASN A 261 -2.63 -7.74 -63.37
N ILE A 262 -1.79 -7.60 -62.34
CA ILE A 262 -1.26 -8.70 -61.53
C ILE A 262 -1.97 -8.67 -60.18
N SER A 263 -2.94 -9.56 -60.00
CA SER A 263 -3.70 -9.67 -58.75
C SER A 263 -3.00 -10.50 -57.66
N ASN A 264 -2.00 -11.31 -58.04
CA ASN A 264 -1.20 -12.09 -57.10
C ASN A 264 0.27 -12.10 -57.57
N PRO A 265 1.16 -11.27 -56.99
CA PRO A 265 2.56 -11.22 -57.37
C PRO A 265 3.40 -12.36 -56.76
N PHE A 266 2.81 -13.20 -55.90
CA PHE A 266 3.51 -14.30 -55.23
C PHE A 266 3.54 -15.61 -56.03
N GLY A 267 2.83 -15.69 -57.16
CA GLY A 267 2.86 -16.85 -58.04
C GLY A 267 3.48 -16.50 -59.39
N ALA A 268 4.41 -17.32 -59.87
CA ALA A 268 5.08 -17.11 -61.15
C ALA A 268 4.09 -17.02 -62.33
N SER A 269 3.01 -17.82 -62.29
CA SER A 269 1.99 -17.86 -63.35
C SER A 269 0.99 -16.69 -63.37
N SER A 270 0.96 -15.85 -62.33
CA SER A 270 -0.04 -14.78 -62.16
C SER A 270 0.45 -13.39 -62.58
N GLY A 271 1.61 -13.30 -63.22
CA GLY A 271 1.95 -12.13 -64.04
C GLY A 271 3.38 -11.62 -64.00
N GLY A 272 4.35 -12.32 -63.42
CA GLY A 272 5.76 -11.89 -63.37
C GLY A 272 6.52 -11.87 -64.70
N GLY A 273 5.81 -11.88 -65.84
CA GLY A 273 6.44 -11.90 -67.15
C GLY A 273 7.24 -13.18 -67.43
N SER A 274 8.17 -13.10 -68.39
CA SER A 274 9.16 -14.16 -68.65
C SER A 274 10.51 -13.88 -67.98
N ASP A 275 10.52 -12.90 -67.08
CA ASP A 275 11.66 -12.22 -66.45
C ASP A 275 11.45 -12.06 -64.93
N GLY A 276 10.63 -12.93 -64.31
CA GLY A 276 10.61 -13.15 -62.87
C GLY A 276 10.24 -11.97 -61.98
N HIS A 277 9.38 -11.05 -62.42
CA HIS A 277 9.10 -9.78 -61.72
C HIS A 277 10.30 -8.80 -61.71
N LYS A 278 11.11 -8.78 -62.78
CA LYS A 278 12.28 -7.89 -62.92
C LYS A 278 13.34 -8.14 -61.85
N GLU A 279 13.52 -9.40 -61.47
CA GLU A 279 14.32 -9.80 -60.31
C GLU A 279 15.80 -9.87 -60.66
N PHE A 280 16.77 -10.00 -59.72
CA PHE A 280 16.65 -10.14 -58.26
C PHE A 280 16.11 -8.88 -57.55
N LEU A 281 15.48 -9.05 -56.39
CA LEU A 281 14.87 -8.01 -55.58
C LEU A 281 15.74 -7.66 -54.38
N ILE A 282 15.76 -6.38 -54.00
CA ILE A 282 16.37 -5.91 -52.76
C ILE A 282 15.27 -5.28 -51.92
N PHE A 283 14.86 -5.95 -50.84
CA PHE A 283 14.01 -5.36 -49.82
C PHE A 283 14.87 -4.69 -48.76
N ARG A 284 14.37 -3.60 -48.19
CA ARG A 284 15.01 -2.97 -47.04
C ARG A 284 13.99 -2.39 -46.06
N ILE A 285 14.42 -2.27 -44.81
CA ILE A 285 13.74 -1.53 -43.75
C ILE A 285 14.80 -0.85 -42.88
N GLN A 286 14.53 0.37 -42.42
CA GLN A 286 15.41 1.03 -41.45
C GLN A 286 15.25 0.38 -40.08
N VAL A 287 16.34 0.28 -39.33
CA VAL A 287 16.31 -0.23 -37.95
C VAL A 287 15.39 0.65 -37.10
N GLU A 288 15.41 1.96 -37.30
CA GLU A 288 14.51 2.91 -36.63
C GLU A 288 13.02 2.59 -36.85
N GLU A 289 12.61 2.23 -38.06
CA GLU A 289 11.22 1.85 -38.36
C GLU A 289 10.81 0.59 -37.60
N VAL A 290 11.69 -0.41 -37.51
CA VAL A 290 11.43 -1.62 -36.71
C VAL A 290 11.33 -1.29 -35.22
N LEU A 291 12.22 -0.43 -34.72
CA LEU A 291 12.19 0.00 -33.32
C LEU A 291 10.91 0.76 -33.01
N GLN A 292 10.40 1.61 -33.90
CA GLN A 292 9.13 2.29 -33.70
C GLN A 292 7.97 1.31 -33.53
N GLN A 293 7.99 0.13 -34.17
CA GLN A 293 6.92 -0.87 -34.06
C GLN A 293 6.95 -1.69 -32.75
N ILE A 294 8.06 -1.70 -32.02
CA ILE A 294 8.26 -2.48 -30.78
C ILE A 294 8.60 -1.62 -29.56
N THR A 295 8.65 -0.31 -29.76
CA THR A 295 8.79 0.69 -28.70
C THR A 295 7.58 1.59 -28.69
N GLY A 296 7.37 2.23 -27.57
CA GLY A 296 6.22 3.05 -27.31
C GLY A 296 6.58 4.17 -26.38
N CYS A 297 5.72 5.19 -26.32
CA CYS A 297 5.99 6.29 -25.44
C CYS A 297 5.87 5.84 -23.99
N CYS A 298 6.98 5.87 -23.28
CA CYS A 298 6.99 5.68 -21.84
C CYS A 298 6.96 7.02 -21.14
N CYS A 299 6.08 7.15 -20.17
CA CYS A 299 5.96 8.34 -19.35
C CYS A 299 6.20 8.00 -17.89
N TRP A 300 7.09 8.72 -17.21
CA TRP A 300 7.35 8.51 -15.78
C TRP A 300 7.60 9.83 -15.05
N VAL A 301 7.69 9.76 -13.72
CA VAL A 301 8.01 10.91 -12.87
C VAL A 301 9.37 10.67 -12.22
N ASP A 302 10.28 11.63 -12.31
CA ASP A 302 11.58 11.54 -11.64
C ASP A 302 11.49 11.78 -10.12
N ASP A 303 12.58 11.55 -9.39
CA ASP A 303 12.65 11.76 -7.93
C ASP A 303 12.39 13.23 -7.51
N ALA A 304 12.49 14.17 -8.45
CA ALA A 304 12.22 15.58 -8.23
C ALA A 304 10.76 15.97 -8.53
N GLY A 305 9.93 15.01 -8.96
CA GLY A 305 8.53 15.21 -9.30
C GLY A 305 8.28 15.74 -10.71
N ASN A 306 9.30 15.75 -11.59
CA ASN A 306 9.15 16.19 -12.97
C ASN A 306 8.64 15.04 -13.84
N GLN A 307 7.68 15.35 -14.71
CA GLN A 307 7.22 14.40 -15.71
C GLN A 307 8.20 14.32 -16.89
N LEU A 308 8.66 13.10 -17.18
CA LEU A 308 9.57 12.79 -18.27
C LEU A 308 8.91 11.79 -19.23
N GLN A 309 9.41 11.78 -20.46
CA GLN A 309 8.97 10.84 -21.48
C GLN A 309 10.13 10.41 -22.39
N SER A 310 10.08 9.18 -22.87
CA SER A 310 11.06 8.65 -23.81
C SER A 310 10.47 7.47 -24.58
N GLN A 311 10.85 7.37 -25.86
CA GLN A 311 10.61 6.16 -26.64
C GLN A 311 11.45 5.02 -26.05
N THR A 312 10.83 3.92 -25.65
CA THR A 312 11.53 2.76 -25.06
C THR A 312 10.67 1.50 -25.13
N SER A 313 11.20 0.35 -24.69
CA SER A 313 10.42 -0.89 -24.63
C SER A 313 9.44 -0.87 -23.45
N GLU A 314 8.39 -1.69 -23.50
CA GLU A 314 7.48 -1.87 -22.37
C GLU A 314 8.24 -2.28 -21.09
N ALA A 315 9.18 -3.22 -21.21
CA ALA A 315 9.95 -3.73 -20.07
C ALA A 315 10.81 -2.64 -19.41
N ASP A 316 11.48 -1.82 -20.21
CA ASP A 316 12.27 -0.69 -19.71
C ASP A 316 11.37 0.39 -19.10
N CYS A 317 10.17 0.59 -19.67
CA CYS A 317 9.20 1.52 -19.12
C CYS A 317 8.73 1.09 -17.71
N HIS A 318 8.43 -0.20 -17.53
CA HIS A 318 8.10 -0.75 -16.21
C HIS A 318 9.26 -0.66 -15.22
N ALA A 319 10.50 -0.84 -15.69
CA ALA A 319 11.70 -0.68 -14.85
C ALA A 319 11.84 0.77 -14.33
N LEU A 320 11.33 1.75 -15.06
CA LEU A 320 11.25 3.16 -14.64
C LEU A 320 10.03 3.47 -13.77
N SER A 321 9.20 2.48 -13.44
CA SER A 321 7.86 2.69 -12.85
C SER A 321 7.00 3.65 -13.68
N GLY A 322 7.21 3.65 -15.00
CA GLY A 322 6.49 4.48 -15.96
C GLY A 322 5.22 3.82 -16.47
N VAL A 323 4.42 4.61 -17.19
CA VAL A 323 3.22 4.19 -17.90
C VAL A 323 3.57 4.09 -19.38
N TYR A 324 3.40 2.89 -19.93
CA TYR A 324 3.65 2.62 -21.33
C TYR A 324 2.39 2.90 -22.15
N ALA A 325 2.48 3.79 -23.14
CA ALA A 325 1.35 4.17 -23.98
C ALA A 325 0.94 3.07 -24.98
N GLY A 326 1.80 2.05 -25.17
CA GLY A 326 1.64 0.97 -26.15
C GLY A 326 2.67 1.05 -27.27
N ASP A 327 2.94 -0.10 -27.90
CA ASP A 327 3.87 -0.20 -29.04
C ASP A 327 3.39 0.67 -30.22
N GLY A 328 4.32 1.30 -30.93
CA GLY A 328 4.01 2.18 -32.07
C GLY A 328 3.58 3.60 -31.68
N VAL A 329 3.41 3.90 -30.39
CA VAL A 329 3.05 5.25 -29.94
C VAL A 329 4.29 6.11 -29.84
N ASP A 330 4.38 7.16 -30.66
CA ASP A 330 5.48 8.13 -30.66
C ASP A 330 5.34 9.13 -29.50
N CYS A 331 6.41 9.32 -28.72
CA CYS A 331 6.48 10.34 -27.68
C CYS A 331 6.41 11.79 -28.17
N GLU A 332 6.73 12.09 -29.43
CA GLU A 332 6.59 13.46 -29.94
C GLU A 332 5.11 13.85 -30.13
N ASP A 333 4.27 12.88 -30.48
CA ASP A 333 2.83 13.07 -30.69
C ASP A 333 1.98 12.69 -29.47
N PHE A 334 2.56 11.97 -28.51
CA PHE A 334 1.89 11.57 -27.27
C PHE A 334 2.12 12.56 -26.13
N ASN A 335 1.04 13.12 -25.58
CA ASN A 335 1.12 14.06 -24.47
C ASN A 335 1.04 13.35 -23.12
N CYS A 336 2.20 13.09 -22.49
CA CYS A 336 2.26 12.49 -21.17
C CYS A 336 1.51 13.30 -20.07
N GLN A 337 1.27 14.60 -20.24
CA GLN A 337 0.47 15.38 -19.27
C GLN A 337 -1.01 14.93 -19.18
N GLN A 338 -1.49 14.12 -20.13
CA GLN A 338 -2.86 13.59 -20.14
C GLN A 338 -2.97 12.15 -19.65
N ILE A 339 -1.90 11.54 -19.13
CA ILE A 339 -1.99 10.17 -18.63
C ILE A 339 -3.04 10.14 -17.55
N THR A 340 -4.08 9.37 -17.83
CA THR A 340 -5.10 9.09 -16.85
C THR A 340 -4.69 7.84 -16.07
N GLY A 341 -5.00 7.83 -14.79
CA GLY A 341 -4.75 6.70 -13.91
C GLY A 341 -5.78 6.67 -12.80
N ALA A 342 -5.62 5.71 -11.91
CA ALA A 342 -6.43 5.62 -10.71
C ALA A 342 -6.06 6.75 -9.74
N CYS A 343 -7.07 7.47 -9.27
CA CYS A 343 -6.92 8.42 -8.19
C CYS A 343 -7.57 7.86 -6.93
N CYS A 344 -6.77 7.65 -5.88
CA CYS A 344 -7.24 7.37 -4.54
C CYS A 344 -7.42 8.68 -3.80
N PHE A 345 -8.61 8.98 -3.29
CA PHE A 345 -8.86 10.22 -2.56
C PHE A 345 -9.92 10.05 -1.48
N LEU A 346 -9.89 10.94 -0.49
CA LEU A 346 -10.88 10.95 0.57
C LEU A 346 -12.14 11.66 0.08
N LYS A 347 -13.26 10.92 0.06
CA LYS A 347 -14.57 11.47 -0.37
C LYS A 347 -15.52 11.67 0.79
N ASP A 348 -15.62 10.67 1.68
CA ASP A 348 -16.52 10.66 2.84
C ASP A 348 -15.76 10.19 4.10
N PHE A 349 -16.16 10.66 5.28
CA PHE A 349 -15.52 10.45 6.60
C PHE A 349 -14.79 9.09 6.76
N GLY A 350 -13.48 9.08 6.53
CA GLY A 350 -12.64 7.91 6.75
C GLY A 350 -12.75 6.80 5.70
N VAL A 351 -13.30 7.05 4.52
CA VAL A 351 -13.35 6.07 3.41
C VAL A 351 -12.57 6.60 2.22
N MET A 352 -11.48 5.91 1.88
CA MET A 352 -10.74 6.14 0.64
C MET A 352 -11.56 5.62 -0.53
N TRP A 353 -11.75 6.48 -1.52
CA TRP A 353 -12.38 6.13 -2.79
C TRP A 353 -11.32 6.06 -3.86
N CYS A 354 -11.43 5.05 -4.71
CA CYS A 354 -10.67 4.95 -5.94
C CYS A 354 -11.56 5.30 -7.13
N HIS A 355 -11.05 6.10 -8.05
CA HIS A 355 -11.66 6.26 -9.36
C HIS A 355 -10.62 6.24 -10.48
N ASP A 356 -10.90 5.47 -11.52
CA ASP A 356 -10.09 5.41 -12.73
C ASP A 356 -10.21 6.69 -13.55
N ASN A 357 -9.32 6.84 -14.52
CA ASN A 357 -9.38 7.88 -15.54
C ASN A 357 -9.21 9.33 -15.04
N TYR A 358 -8.49 9.53 -13.93
CA TYR A 358 -8.09 10.85 -13.45
C TYR A 358 -6.76 11.26 -14.04
N ASN A 359 -6.57 12.52 -14.44
CA ASN A 359 -5.22 13.05 -14.66
C ASN A 359 -4.61 13.50 -13.31
N ALA A 360 -3.29 13.71 -13.31
CA ALA A 360 -2.56 14.08 -12.10
C ALA A 360 -3.08 15.38 -11.44
N SER A 361 -3.44 16.39 -12.23
CA SER A 361 -3.96 17.67 -11.71
C SER A 361 -5.34 17.55 -11.09
N ASP A 362 -6.23 16.77 -11.71
CA ASP A 362 -7.58 16.54 -11.20
C ASP A 362 -7.51 15.72 -9.93
N CYS A 363 -6.61 14.73 -9.86
CA CYS A 363 -6.40 13.96 -8.64
C CYS A 363 -5.83 14.83 -7.51
N ALA A 364 -4.83 15.67 -7.80
CA ALA A 364 -4.23 16.59 -6.82
C ALA A 364 -5.22 17.65 -6.29
N SER A 365 -6.32 17.90 -7.01
CA SER A 365 -7.39 18.80 -6.56
C SER A 365 -8.30 18.20 -5.48
N LEU A 366 -8.19 16.89 -5.22
CA LEU A 366 -9.03 16.15 -4.27
C LEU A 366 -8.39 16.04 -2.88
N PRO A 367 -9.19 15.92 -1.80
CA PRO A 367 -8.68 15.85 -0.43
C PRO A 367 -7.90 14.54 -0.17
N LEU A 368 -6.72 14.64 0.45
CA LEU A 368 -5.88 13.49 0.83
C LEU A 368 -5.73 12.49 -0.32
N SER A 369 -5.42 12.99 -1.51
CA SER A 369 -5.37 12.18 -2.72
C SER A 369 -3.98 11.65 -3.03
N THR A 370 -3.93 10.52 -3.71
CA THR A 370 -2.73 9.88 -4.26
C THR A 370 -3.06 9.41 -5.67
N PHE A 371 -2.28 9.90 -6.62
CA PHE A 371 -2.42 9.56 -8.03
C PHE A 371 -1.54 8.35 -8.36
N TYR A 372 -2.11 7.35 -9.04
CA TYR A 372 -1.43 6.16 -9.53
C TYR A 372 -1.47 6.18 -11.07
N PRO A 373 -0.42 6.70 -11.72
CA PRO A 373 -0.39 6.88 -13.17
C PRO A 373 -0.58 5.54 -13.89
N GLY A 374 -1.47 5.48 -14.88
CA GLY A 374 -1.65 4.32 -15.77
C GLY A 374 -2.16 3.02 -15.14
N GLN A 375 -2.32 3.00 -13.81
CA GLN A 375 -2.88 1.86 -13.10
C GLN A 375 -4.38 2.04 -12.92
N SER A 376 -5.11 0.92 -12.82
CA SER A 376 -6.53 0.91 -12.51
C SER A 376 -6.78 0.70 -11.02
N CYS A 377 -7.95 1.08 -10.55
CA CYS A 377 -8.40 0.90 -9.18
C CYS A 377 -8.45 -0.57 -8.74
N SER A 378 -8.51 -1.52 -9.68
CA SER A 378 -8.42 -2.95 -9.39
C SER A 378 -6.99 -3.43 -9.11
N ASP A 379 -5.98 -2.71 -9.61
CA ASP A 379 -4.57 -3.14 -9.57
C ASP A 379 -3.76 -2.44 -8.47
N ILE A 380 -4.32 -1.38 -7.88
CA ILE A 380 -3.65 -0.61 -6.84
C ILE A 380 -4.23 -0.89 -5.46
N PRO A 381 -3.39 -0.91 -4.41
CA PRO A 381 -3.87 -0.98 -3.04
C PRO A 381 -4.42 0.40 -2.63
N CYS A 382 -5.63 0.72 -3.07
CA CYS A 382 -6.38 1.91 -2.65
C CYS A 382 -6.98 1.74 -1.24
N ASP A 383 -6.26 1.03 -0.38
CA ASP A 383 -6.75 0.52 0.89
C ASP A 383 -5.83 1.03 2.01
N MET A 384 -5.72 2.36 2.09
CA MET A 384 -5.31 2.97 3.33
C MET A 384 -6.55 3.00 4.20
N ASN A 385 -6.86 1.87 4.84
CA ASN A 385 -7.91 1.71 5.84
C ASN A 385 -7.77 2.84 6.88
N PRO A 386 -8.51 3.96 6.78
CA PRO A 386 -8.50 4.94 7.85
C PRO A 386 -9.52 4.35 8.81
N THR A 387 -9.04 3.57 9.78
CA THR A 387 -9.87 3.00 10.85
C THR A 387 -10.37 4.11 11.78
N LEU A 388 -10.75 5.28 11.29
CA LEU A 388 -11.36 6.34 12.09
C LEU A 388 -12.85 6.04 12.28
N GLY A 389 -13.33 6.33 13.47
CA GLY A 389 -14.61 5.90 13.97
C GLY A 389 -14.74 6.35 15.42
N ALA A 390 -15.94 6.17 15.96
CA ALA A 390 -16.29 6.61 17.29
C ALA A 390 -15.80 5.60 18.31
N CYS A 391 -15.01 6.07 19.26
CA CYS A 391 -14.64 5.31 20.44
C CYS A 391 -15.38 5.87 21.64
N CYS A 392 -16.33 5.11 22.18
CA CYS A 392 -16.92 5.42 23.47
C CYS A 392 -16.01 4.86 24.56
N TYR A 393 -15.52 5.70 25.45
CA TYR A 393 -14.69 5.28 26.59
C TYR A 393 -15.10 6.03 27.85
N GLU A 394 -14.71 5.50 29.00
CA GLU A 394 -15.00 6.10 30.30
C GLU A 394 -13.87 7.07 30.68
N ASP A 395 -14.20 8.35 30.74
CA ASP A 395 -13.31 9.38 31.27
C ASP A 395 -13.51 9.51 32.79
N PRO A 396 -12.42 9.54 33.60
CA PRO A 396 -12.52 9.61 35.06
C PRO A 396 -13.28 10.82 35.61
N ASP A 397 -13.30 11.95 34.90
CA ASP A 397 -13.91 13.20 35.35
C ASP A 397 -15.27 13.46 34.66
N LEU A 398 -15.48 12.92 33.46
CA LEU A 398 -16.63 13.23 32.59
C LEU A 398 -17.59 12.05 32.34
N GLY A 399 -17.25 10.84 32.80
CA GLY A 399 -18.03 9.62 32.52
C GLY A 399 -17.88 9.14 31.07
N TRP A 400 -18.87 8.44 30.52
CA TRP A 400 -18.82 7.95 29.14
C TRP A 400 -18.78 9.10 28.13
N THR A 401 -17.65 9.24 27.43
CA THR A 401 -17.43 10.24 26.39
C THR A 401 -17.02 9.57 25.08
N CYS A 402 -17.17 10.29 23.97
CA CYS A 402 -16.83 9.81 22.64
C CYS A 402 -15.64 10.58 22.06
N VAL A 403 -14.65 9.84 21.54
CA VAL A 403 -13.56 10.40 20.75
C VAL A 403 -13.45 9.72 19.40
N GLU A 404 -13.17 10.50 18.36
CA GLU A 404 -12.90 9.99 17.02
C GLU A 404 -11.42 9.61 16.94
N THR A 405 -11.11 8.32 16.84
CA THR A 405 -9.74 7.79 16.89
C THR A 405 -9.63 6.51 16.05
N ASP A 406 -8.48 5.84 16.01
CA ASP A 406 -8.34 4.51 15.42
C ASP A 406 -8.71 3.34 16.36
N GLU A 407 -9.05 2.17 15.81
CA GLU A 407 -9.46 0.96 16.57
C GLU A 407 -8.42 0.55 17.62
N LEU A 408 -7.14 0.55 17.26
CA LEU A 408 -6.05 0.19 18.15
C LEU A 408 -5.98 1.14 19.36
N LYS A 409 -6.03 2.46 19.11
CA LYS A 409 -6.11 3.44 20.20
C LYS A 409 -7.39 3.29 21.01
N CYS A 410 -8.53 3.02 20.39
CA CYS A 410 -9.79 2.83 21.12
C CYS A 410 -9.71 1.67 22.11
N LEU A 411 -9.26 0.50 21.65
CA LEU A 411 -9.22 -0.71 22.46
C LEU A 411 -8.06 -0.73 23.44
N GLN A 412 -6.88 -0.23 23.05
CA GLN A 412 -5.65 -0.37 23.84
C GLN A 412 -5.31 0.85 24.68
N ALA A 413 -5.58 2.07 24.19
CA ALA A 413 -5.24 3.30 24.91
C ALA A 413 -6.40 3.78 25.79
N PHE A 414 -7.64 3.70 25.28
CA PHE A 414 -8.82 4.15 26.00
C PHE A 414 -9.61 3.02 26.68
N GLY A 415 -9.43 1.77 26.27
CA GLY A 415 -10.20 0.63 26.79
C GLY A 415 -11.70 0.72 26.46
N GLY A 416 -12.04 1.45 25.39
CA GLY A 416 -13.41 1.78 25.02
C GLY A 416 -14.08 0.77 24.06
N VAL A 417 -15.35 1.03 23.75
CA VAL A 417 -16.12 0.31 22.73
C VAL A 417 -15.99 1.02 21.39
N TRP A 418 -15.58 0.27 20.38
CA TRP A 418 -15.30 0.77 19.05
C TRP A 418 -16.52 0.68 18.10
N TYR A 419 -16.85 1.78 17.44
CA TYR A 419 -17.88 1.86 16.40
C TYR A 419 -17.24 2.22 15.06
N VAL A 420 -16.97 1.19 14.27
CA VAL A 420 -16.27 1.30 12.98
C VAL A 420 -16.99 2.25 12.01
N GLY A 421 -16.26 3.25 11.50
CA GLY A 421 -16.73 4.15 10.45
C GLY A 421 -17.92 5.05 10.84
N GLN A 422 -18.22 5.20 12.13
CA GLN A 422 -19.27 6.10 12.62
C GLN A 422 -18.64 7.31 13.33
N PRO A 423 -19.07 8.56 13.06
CA PRO A 423 -18.59 9.73 13.81
C PRO A 423 -19.23 9.80 15.20
N CYS A 424 -18.61 10.50 16.14
CA CYS A 424 -19.14 10.62 17.50
C CYS A 424 -20.49 11.33 17.56
N SER A 425 -20.79 12.17 16.56
CA SER A 425 -22.10 12.83 16.44
C SER A 425 -23.29 11.88 16.23
N TRP A 426 -23.05 10.62 15.84
CA TRP A 426 -24.08 9.62 15.53
C TRP A 426 -24.15 8.49 16.56
N ILE A 427 -23.23 8.46 17.51
CA ILE A 427 -23.14 7.44 18.55
C ILE A 427 -23.49 8.06 19.89
N ASP A 428 -24.63 7.66 20.45
CA ASP A 428 -24.95 7.89 21.85
C ASP A 428 -24.21 6.84 22.70
N CYS A 429 -23.14 7.26 23.38
CA CYS A 429 -22.42 6.37 24.28
C CYS A 429 -23.34 5.90 25.42
N PRO A 430 -23.14 4.68 25.95
CA PRO A 430 -23.96 4.15 27.03
C PRO A 430 -23.97 5.13 28.22
N ALA A 431 -25.15 5.40 28.78
CA ALA A 431 -25.22 6.11 30.06
C ALA A 431 -24.50 5.26 31.11
N ALA A 432 -23.68 5.90 31.95
CA ALA A 432 -23.00 5.21 33.05
C ALA A 432 -24.02 4.38 33.83
N PRO A 433 -23.72 3.12 34.18
CA PRO A 433 -24.59 2.37 35.08
C PRO A 433 -24.79 3.22 36.34
N PRO A 434 -26.00 3.28 36.91
CA PRO A 434 -26.23 4.05 38.12
C PRO A 434 -25.25 3.55 39.18
N THR A 435 -24.38 4.43 39.66
CA THR A 435 -23.55 4.14 40.82
C THR A 435 -24.39 4.29 42.09
N GLY A 436 -24.02 3.57 43.14
CA GLY A 436 -24.70 3.62 44.43
C GLY A 436 -23.76 3.29 45.58
N ALA A 437 -24.27 3.34 46.80
CA ALA A 437 -23.54 2.90 47.97
C ALA A 437 -23.64 1.38 48.14
N CYS A 438 -22.56 0.75 48.58
CA CYS A 438 -22.49 -0.68 48.84
C CYS A 438 -22.11 -0.96 50.29
N CYS A 439 -22.92 -1.77 50.97
CA CYS A 439 -22.73 -2.10 52.38
C CYS A 439 -22.34 -3.56 52.54
N TYR A 440 -21.15 -3.83 53.05
CA TYR A 440 -20.57 -5.16 53.12
C TYR A 440 -19.78 -5.37 54.41
N GLU A 441 -19.61 -6.61 54.82
CA GLU A 441 -18.76 -6.95 55.95
C GLU A 441 -17.29 -6.93 55.51
N ASP A 442 -16.49 -6.07 56.14
CA ASP A 442 -15.05 -6.05 55.91
C ASP A 442 -14.43 -7.28 56.61
N PRO A 443 -13.82 -8.23 55.88
CA PRO A 443 -13.26 -9.45 56.47
C PRO A 443 -12.02 -9.21 57.34
N ASP A 444 -11.33 -8.07 57.18
CA ASP A 444 -10.16 -7.71 57.97
C ASP A 444 -10.55 -7.00 59.28
N LEU A 445 -11.63 -6.21 59.25
CA LEU A 445 -12.13 -5.46 60.42
C LEU A 445 -13.26 -6.16 61.17
N GLY A 446 -13.96 -7.12 60.54
CA GLY A 446 -15.12 -7.81 61.11
C GLY A 446 -16.35 -6.92 61.30
N THR A 447 -16.41 -5.76 60.65
CA THR A 447 -17.44 -4.74 60.82
C THR A 447 -18.16 -4.42 59.51
N LEU A 448 -19.45 -4.08 59.59
CA LEU A 448 -20.24 -3.60 58.45
C LEU A 448 -19.71 -2.23 58.00
N THR A 449 -19.28 -2.16 56.74
CA THR A 449 -18.60 -1.01 56.12
C THR A 449 -19.35 -0.59 54.84
N CYS A 450 -19.32 0.71 54.53
CA CYS A 450 -19.97 1.26 53.34
C CYS A 450 -18.95 1.86 52.34
N ALA A 451 -19.15 1.63 51.05
CA ALA A 451 -18.39 2.22 49.95
C ALA A 451 -19.29 2.96 48.95
N ASP A 452 -18.93 4.21 48.63
CA ASP A 452 -19.61 5.06 47.65
C ASP A 452 -19.20 4.76 46.21
N ASN A 453 -20.05 5.17 45.26
CA ASN A 453 -19.82 5.08 43.82
C ASN A 453 -19.52 3.66 43.30
N VAL A 454 -20.15 2.66 43.90
CA VAL A 454 -19.98 1.25 43.54
C VAL A 454 -21.12 0.82 42.61
N ASP A 455 -20.78 0.10 41.54
CA ASP A 455 -21.75 -0.52 40.65
C ASP A 455 -22.38 -1.79 41.28
N GLU A 456 -23.61 -2.11 40.87
CA GLU A 456 -24.40 -3.22 41.44
C GLU A 456 -23.66 -4.56 41.40
N PHE A 457 -22.96 -4.85 40.29
CA PHE A 457 -22.28 -6.13 40.12
C PHE A 457 -21.12 -6.27 41.11
N LYS A 458 -20.29 -5.24 41.24
CA LYS A 458 -19.18 -5.22 42.20
C LYS A 458 -19.69 -5.32 43.63
N CYS A 459 -20.78 -4.66 43.97
CA CYS A 459 -21.35 -4.76 45.30
C CYS A 459 -21.82 -6.19 45.65
N LEU A 460 -22.62 -6.79 44.77
CA LEU A 460 -23.25 -8.08 45.03
C LEU A 460 -22.27 -9.26 44.88
N GLN A 461 -21.38 -9.21 43.89
CA GLN A 461 -20.56 -10.37 43.51
C GLN A 461 -19.13 -10.30 44.04
N VAL A 462 -18.58 -9.10 44.25
CA VAL A 462 -17.19 -8.94 44.73
C VAL A 462 -17.17 -8.72 46.23
N PHE A 463 -17.99 -7.80 46.73
CA PHE A 463 -18.06 -7.53 48.17
C PHE A 463 -19.04 -8.44 48.92
N GLY A 464 -19.98 -9.09 48.21
CA GLY A 464 -21.03 -9.88 48.85
C GLY A 464 -21.97 -9.02 49.71
N GLY A 465 -22.07 -7.72 49.40
CA GLY A 465 -22.80 -6.73 50.17
C GLY A 465 -24.22 -6.46 49.66
N THR A 466 -24.89 -5.50 50.29
CA THR A 466 -26.19 -4.96 49.88
C THR A 466 -26.00 -3.65 49.13
N TRP A 467 -26.62 -3.53 47.95
CA TRP A 467 -26.47 -2.38 47.06
C TRP A 467 -27.63 -1.40 47.18
N HIS A 468 -27.33 -0.09 47.25
CA HIS A 468 -28.29 0.99 47.39
C HIS A 468 -28.19 1.95 46.18
N PRO A 469 -29.09 1.83 45.17
CA PRO A 469 -29.00 2.58 43.92
C PRO A 469 -29.15 4.09 44.15
N GLY A 470 -28.19 4.88 43.65
CA GLY A 470 -28.26 6.35 43.66
C GLY A 470 -28.22 7.04 45.02
N LEU A 471 -27.95 6.28 46.09
CA LEU A 471 -27.72 6.80 47.44
C LEU A 471 -26.22 6.78 47.77
N THR A 472 -25.79 7.64 48.68
CA THR A 472 -24.42 7.65 49.23
C THR A 472 -24.37 7.02 50.60
N CYS A 473 -23.18 6.65 51.07
CA CYS A 473 -22.94 6.11 52.41
C CYS A 473 -23.38 7.06 53.53
N VAL A 474 -23.48 8.37 53.25
CA VAL A 474 -24.04 9.34 54.19
C VAL A 474 -25.55 9.21 54.31
N ASP A 475 -26.24 8.91 53.20
CA ASP A 475 -27.69 8.79 53.16
C ASP A 475 -28.20 7.52 53.87
N ILE A 476 -27.35 6.50 53.99
CA ILE A 476 -27.66 5.19 54.57
C ILE A 476 -26.75 4.82 55.76
N ALA A 477 -26.12 5.82 56.39
CA ALA A 477 -25.14 5.60 57.47
C ALA A 477 -25.71 4.75 58.62
N ASP A 478 -26.99 4.93 58.94
CA ASP A 478 -27.70 4.18 60.00
C ASP A 478 -28.01 2.72 59.62
N GLU A 479 -28.02 2.39 58.32
CA GLU A 479 -28.28 1.04 57.80
C GLU A 479 -26.99 0.25 57.52
N CYS A 480 -25.87 0.95 57.33
CA CYS A 480 -24.65 0.40 56.76
C CYS A 480 -23.39 0.56 57.62
N MET A 481 -23.54 1.07 58.84
CA MET A 481 -22.49 1.07 59.85
C MET A 481 -22.99 0.34 61.10
N ASP A 482 -22.09 -0.38 61.76
CA ASP A 482 -22.36 -1.00 63.07
C ASP A 482 -22.81 0.11 64.05
N PRO A 483 -23.91 -0.06 64.82
CA PRO A 483 -24.40 0.99 65.70
C PRO A 483 -23.27 1.46 66.62
N ARG A 484 -22.98 2.76 66.56
CA ARG A 484 -22.01 3.38 67.46
C ARG A 484 -22.72 3.85 68.72
N GLY A 485 -22.02 3.79 69.84
CA GLY A 485 -22.59 4.13 71.14
C GLY A 485 -21.53 4.61 72.10
N ALA A 486 -21.94 4.81 73.35
CA ALA A 486 -21.07 5.19 74.44
C ALA A 486 -20.60 3.93 75.19
N CYS A 487 -19.31 3.88 75.50
CA CYS A 487 -18.70 2.82 76.30
C CYS A 487 -18.28 3.34 77.67
N CYS A 488 -18.89 2.83 78.73
CA CYS A 488 -18.47 3.09 80.11
C CYS A 488 -17.47 2.04 80.57
N PHE A 489 -16.27 2.42 80.98
CA PHE A 489 -15.25 1.47 81.44
C PHE A 489 -14.52 2.01 82.67
N GLN A 490 -13.86 1.12 83.41
CA GLN A 490 -13.03 1.52 84.54
C GLN A 490 -11.59 1.71 84.07
N ASN A 491 -11.03 2.88 84.36
CA ASN A 491 -9.65 3.19 84.07
C ASN A 491 -8.72 2.33 84.96
N PRO A 492 -7.83 1.50 84.39
CA PRO A 492 -6.97 0.60 85.16
C PRO A 492 -5.97 1.29 86.08
N ASP A 493 -5.61 2.55 85.79
CA ASP A 493 -4.51 3.25 86.46
C ASP A 493 -4.94 3.92 87.77
N ASP A 494 -6.18 4.42 87.85
CA ASP A 494 -6.71 5.15 89.02
C ASP A 494 -8.07 4.62 89.53
N GLY A 495 -8.66 3.65 88.82
CA GLY A 495 -9.94 3.04 89.18
C GLY A 495 -11.16 3.92 88.95
N SER A 496 -11.03 5.09 88.29
CA SER A 496 -12.18 5.94 87.95
C SER A 496 -12.99 5.34 86.80
N TYR A 497 -14.27 5.72 86.69
CA TYR A 497 -15.09 5.36 85.54
C TYR A 497 -15.00 6.46 84.48
N ASP A 498 -14.57 6.08 83.28
CA ASP A 498 -14.48 6.95 82.11
C ASP A 498 -15.45 6.48 81.02
N CYS A 499 -15.73 7.38 80.08
CA CYS A 499 -16.61 7.11 78.95
C CYS A 499 -15.97 7.47 77.61
N ILE A 500 -16.14 6.61 76.61
CA ILE A 500 -15.74 6.86 75.22
C ILE A 500 -16.96 6.85 74.29
N ASP A 501 -17.08 7.92 73.50
CA ASP A 501 -18.11 8.08 72.47
C ASP A 501 -17.73 7.39 71.16
N ASN A 502 -18.76 7.14 70.33
CA ASN A 502 -18.61 6.77 68.92
C ASN A 502 -17.82 5.47 68.70
N ILE A 503 -17.99 4.51 69.60
CA ILE A 503 -17.32 3.21 69.62
C ILE A 503 -18.32 2.07 69.42
N THR A 504 -17.89 0.98 68.79
CA THR A 504 -18.72 -0.21 68.57
C THR A 504 -18.88 -1.05 69.85
N GLU A 505 -19.92 -1.89 69.93
CA GLU A 505 -20.11 -2.82 71.05
C GLU A 505 -18.92 -3.79 71.20
N PHE A 506 -18.39 -4.26 70.07
CA PHE A 506 -17.23 -5.14 70.04
C PHE A 506 -16.01 -4.46 70.66
N GLU A 507 -15.69 -3.23 70.24
CA GLU A 507 -14.52 -2.53 70.78
C GLU A 507 -14.67 -2.22 72.27
N CYS A 508 -15.88 -1.81 72.70
CA CYS A 508 -16.15 -1.53 74.10
C CYS A 508 -15.97 -2.75 75.01
N THR A 509 -16.51 -3.89 74.58
CA THR A 509 -16.46 -5.12 75.38
C THR A 509 -15.10 -5.81 75.32
N GLN A 510 -14.42 -5.81 74.16
CA GLN A 510 -13.17 -6.53 73.98
C GLN A 510 -11.93 -5.72 74.38
N TYR A 511 -11.86 -4.44 74.05
CA TYR A 511 -10.66 -3.63 74.32
C TYR A 511 -10.71 -2.92 75.67
N TYR A 512 -11.89 -2.45 76.07
CA TYR A 512 -12.05 -1.65 77.29
C TYR A 512 -12.72 -2.43 78.43
N ASN A 513 -13.21 -3.65 78.16
CA ASN A 513 -13.96 -4.46 79.12
C ASN A 513 -15.09 -3.66 79.81
N GLY A 514 -15.72 -2.77 79.04
CA GLY A 514 -16.71 -1.79 79.48
C GLY A 514 -18.15 -2.21 79.18
N LEU A 515 -19.10 -1.42 79.67
CA LEU A 515 -20.53 -1.56 79.37
C LEU A 515 -20.90 -0.61 78.24
N TRP A 516 -21.38 -1.17 77.13
CA TRP A 516 -21.78 -0.42 75.95
C TRP A 516 -23.26 -0.06 75.97
N THR A 517 -23.60 1.15 75.50
CA THR A 517 -24.98 1.60 75.30
C THR A 517 -25.16 2.09 73.87
N GLY A 518 -25.93 1.35 73.08
CA GLY A 518 -26.13 1.64 71.66
C GLY A 518 -26.90 2.94 71.37
N GLY A 519 -26.38 3.73 70.43
CA GLY A 519 -26.98 4.98 69.97
C GLY A 519 -26.94 6.14 70.96
N ALA A 520 -26.38 5.95 72.15
CA ALA A 520 -26.23 7.00 73.16
C ALA A 520 -24.81 7.59 73.13
N THR A 521 -24.69 8.83 73.59
CA THR A 521 -23.39 9.50 73.82
C THR A 521 -23.01 9.47 75.31
N CYS A 522 -21.74 9.72 75.63
CA CYS A 522 -21.22 9.81 76.98
C CYS A 522 -21.85 10.94 77.80
N ALA A 523 -22.48 11.91 77.14
CA ALA A 523 -23.28 12.94 77.81
C ALA A 523 -24.66 12.41 78.26
N GLU A 524 -25.15 11.35 77.62
CA GLU A 524 -26.48 10.75 77.85
C GLU A 524 -26.41 9.52 78.76
N VAL A 525 -25.23 8.89 78.89
CA VAL A 525 -25.00 7.72 79.72
C VAL A 525 -24.29 8.10 81.02
N ASP A 526 -24.89 7.76 82.18
CA ASP A 526 -24.29 7.97 83.50
C ASP A 526 -23.34 6.80 83.82
N CYS A 527 -22.07 6.93 83.43
CA CYS A 527 -21.05 5.87 83.59
C CYS A 527 -20.59 5.63 85.04
N CYS A 528 -21.09 6.40 86.01
CA CYS A 528 -20.85 6.15 87.43
C CYS A 528 -21.98 5.28 88.02
N PRO A 529 -21.73 4.01 88.42
CA PRO A 529 -22.64 3.38 89.38
C PRO A 529 -22.62 4.26 90.63
N LYS A 530 -23.78 4.78 91.05
CA LYS A 530 -23.89 5.72 92.18
C LYS A 530 -23.60 5.03 93.50
N LEU A 531 -22.31 4.81 93.76
CA LEU A 531 -21.82 4.22 94.99
C LEU A 531 -22.03 5.19 96.14
N GLY A 532 -22.33 4.65 97.31
CA GLY A 532 -22.47 5.38 98.55
C GLY A 532 -22.09 4.49 99.72
N ALA A 533 -21.89 5.12 100.86
CA ALA A 533 -21.54 4.42 102.08
C ALA A 533 -22.75 3.64 102.60
N CYS A 534 -22.55 2.33 102.77
CA CYS A 534 -23.49 1.43 103.42
C CYS A 534 -22.90 0.91 104.73
N CYS A 535 -23.58 1.14 105.85
CA CYS A 535 -23.16 0.64 107.15
C CYS A 535 -23.81 -0.72 107.44
N VAL A 536 -23.01 -1.78 107.47
CA VAL A 536 -23.46 -3.13 107.84
C VAL A 536 -22.70 -3.55 109.10
N LYS A 537 -23.39 -3.65 110.25
CA LYS A 537 -22.79 -4.05 111.53
C LYS A 537 -21.47 -3.31 111.81
N ASP A 538 -21.55 -1.97 111.74
CA ASP A 538 -20.47 -1.03 112.06
C ASP A 538 -19.29 -1.01 111.09
N VAL A 539 -19.36 -1.78 110.01
CA VAL A 539 -18.41 -1.72 108.91
C VAL A 539 -19.06 -0.96 107.78
N CYS A 540 -18.43 0.15 107.38
CA CYS A 540 -18.82 0.83 106.16
C CYS A 540 -18.26 0.09 104.95
N VAL A 541 -19.14 -0.25 104.01
CA VAL A 541 -18.79 -0.75 102.68
C VAL A 541 -19.36 0.19 101.62
N GLN A 542 -18.52 0.56 100.65
CA GLN A 542 -18.94 1.40 99.54
C GLN A 542 -19.61 0.52 98.50
N THR A 543 -20.92 0.70 98.30
CA THR A 543 -21.74 -0.20 97.47
C THR A 543 -22.92 0.56 96.86
N THR A 544 -23.82 -0.11 96.15
CA THR A 544 -25.07 0.48 95.63
C THR A 544 -26.19 0.43 96.67
N THR A 545 -27.20 1.31 96.57
CA THR A 545 -28.35 1.31 97.50
C THR A 545 -29.02 -0.06 97.57
N ASP A 546 -29.28 -0.69 96.42
CA ASP A 546 -29.93 -2.01 96.36
C ASP A 546 -29.11 -3.10 97.06
N SER A 547 -27.79 -3.07 96.91
CA SER A 547 -26.89 -4.02 97.58
C SER A 547 -26.81 -3.76 99.09
N CYS A 548 -26.94 -2.50 99.51
CA CYS A 548 -26.97 -2.12 100.91
C CYS A 548 -28.23 -2.65 101.61
N ASP A 549 -29.39 -2.45 100.97
CA ASP A 549 -30.68 -2.93 101.46
C ASP A 549 -30.72 -4.47 101.52
N ALA A 550 -30.18 -5.13 100.49
CA ALA A 550 -30.07 -6.59 100.46
C ALA A 550 -29.17 -7.15 101.58
N ALA A 551 -28.13 -6.41 101.98
CA ALA A 551 -27.25 -6.76 103.09
C ALA A 551 -27.83 -6.43 104.47
N GLY A 552 -29.04 -5.83 104.54
CA GLY A 552 -29.64 -5.34 105.77
C GLY A 552 -28.86 -4.18 106.41
N GLY A 553 -28.07 -3.46 105.59
CA GLY A 553 -27.30 -2.31 106.02
C GLY A 553 -28.13 -1.02 106.06
N THR A 554 -27.56 0.02 106.67
CA THR A 554 -28.14 1.37 106.64
C THR A 554 -27.41 2.21 105.59
N TRP A 555 -28.15 2.74 104.62
CA TRP A 555 -27.60 3.61 103.59
C TRP A 555 -27.35 5.02 104.12
N MET A 556 -26.11 5.50 104.02
CA MET A 556 -25.69 6.78 104.60
C MET A 556 -25.80 7.95 103.63
N GLY A 557 -25.86 7.67 102.33
CA GLY A 557 -26.02 8.70 101.30
C GLY A 557 -25.31 8.35 100.01
N MET A 558 -25.92 8.77 98.90
CA MET A 558 -25.35 8.62 97.56
C MET A 558 -24.10 9.49 97.41
N GLY A 559 -23.00 8.92 96.91
CA GLY A 559 -21.73 9.62 96.74
C GLY A 559 -20.96 9.89 98.03
N LEU A 560 -21.47 9.48 99.20
CA LEU A 560 -20.75 9.59 100.46
C LEU A 560 -19.70 8.46 100.55
N PRO A 561 -18.39 8.75 100.55
CA PRO A 561 -17.38 7.72 100.70
C PRO A 561 -17.33 7.21 102.15
N CYS A 562 -16.86 5.97 102.34
CA CYS A 562 -16.89 5.31 103.66
C CYS A 562 -16.00 5.95 104.73
N ASP A 563 -14.99 6.72 104.32
CA ASP A 563 -14.14 7.51 105.21
C ASP A 563 -14.83 8.78 105.75
N GLN A 564 -15.97 9.16 105.17
CA GLN A 564 -16.81 10.30 105.57
C GLN A 564 -18.16 9.87 106.17
N ALA A 565 -18.45 8.58 106.18
CA ALA A 565 -19.67 8.03 106.77
C ALA A 565 -19.42 7.58 108.20
N ASP A 566 -20.09 8.23 109.15
CA ASP A 566 -20.01 7.86 110.56
C ASP A 566 -21.06 6.78 110.84
N CYS A 567 -20.66 5.51 110.76
CA CYS A 567 -21.56 4.41 111.05
C CYS A 567 -21.96 4.47 112.53
N PRO A 568 -23.26 4.43 112.86
CA PRO A 568 -23.71 4.50 114.25
C PRO A 568 -23.09 3.33 115.04
N GLU A 569 -22.33 3.66 116.08
CA GLU A 569 -21.68 2.65 116.94
C GLU A 569 -22.75 1.72 117.54
N PRO A 570 -22.54 0.40 117.54
CA PRO A 570 -23.55 -0.54 117.97
C PRO A 570 -23.72 -0.35 119.47
N CYS A 571 -24.94 -0.09 119.92
CA CYS A 571 -25.21 -0.05 121.35
C CYS A 571 -25.10 -1.49 121.89
N ILE A 572 -23.92 -1.87 122.40
CA ILE A 572 -23.65 -3.23 122.92
C ILE A 572 -24.59 -3.67 124.05
N PHE A 573 -25.33 -2.73 124.63
CA PHE A 573 -26.31 -2.96 125.67
C PHE A 573 -27.74 -3.19 125.12
N ASP A 574 -28.00 -2.89 123.85
CA ASP A 574 -29.21 -3.25 123.12
C ASP A 574 -28.98 -4.59 122.43
N VAL A 575 -29.19 -5.66 123.20
CA VAL A 575 -28.95 -7.03 122.75
C VAL A 575 -30.07 -7.51 121.81
N THR A 576 -31.23 -6.87 121.86
CA THR A 576 -32.36 -7.18 120.97
C THR A 576 -32.31 -6.45 119.62
N GLY A 577 -31.52 -5.38 119.50
CA GLY A 577 -31.37 -4.58 118.29
C GLY A 577 -32.59 -3.70 118.00
N ASP A 578 -33.36 -3.32 119.02
CA ASP A 578 -34.60 -2.53 118.88
C ASP A 578 -34.39 -1.01 119.04
N GLY A 579 -33.14 -0.59 119.25
CA GLY A 579 -32.72 0.79 119.45
C GLY A 579 -32.89 1.31 120.89
N LEU A 580 -33.31 0.49 121.86
CA LEU A 580 -33.62 0.90 123.22
C LEU A 580 -33.04 -0.06 124.26
N VAL A 581 -32.07 0.39 125.08
CA VAL A 581 -31.57 -0.41 126.23
C VAL A 581 -32.63 -0.48 127.33
N ASN A 582 -33.40 -1.57 127.37
CA ASN A 582 -34.52 -1.74 128.28
C ASN A 582 -34.62 -3.17 128.85
N PHE A 583 -35.74 -3.47 129.50
CA PHE A 583 -35.94 -4.77 130.15
C PHE A 583 -35.89 -5.96 129.16
N SER A 584 -36.26 -5.73 127.90
CA SER A 584 -36.20 -6.73 126.83
C SER A 584 -34.77 -7.22 126.55
N ASP A 585 -33.78 -6.33 126.59
CA ASP A 585 -32.36 -6.69 126.42
C ASP A 585 -31.83 -7.53 127.57
N LEU A 586 -32.21 -7.16 128.79
CA LEU A 586 -31.82 -7.91 129.97
C LEU A 586 -32.39 -9.35 129.92
N ILE A 587 -33.63 -9.50 129.48
CA ILE A 587 -34.24 -10.82 129.26
C ILE A 587 -33.50 -11.59 128.16
N ALA A 588 -33.12 -10.95 127.05
CA ALA A 588 -32.39 -11.61 125.98
C ALA A 588 -31.03 -12.17 126.45
N ILE A 589 -30.31 -11.41 127.29
CA ILE A 589 -29.07 -11.88 127.93
C ILE A 589 -29.35 -13.05 128.86
N ILE A 590 -30.35 -12.94 129.74
CA ILE A 590 -30.69 -13.99 130.71
C ILE A 590 -31.14 -15.28 130.02
N ASN A 591 -31.95 -15.19 128.96
CA ASN A 591 -32.45 -16.35 128.21
C ASN A 591 -31.32 -17.15 127.57
N ASN A 592 -30.22 -16.48 127.21
CA ASN A 592 -29.04 -17.11 126.62
C ASN A 592 -27.93 -17.38 127.66
N TRP A 593 -28.17 -17.08 128.94
CA TRP A 593 -27.16 -17.23 129.98
C TRP A 593 -26.86 -18.70 130.26
N GLY A 594 -25.61 -19.09 130.04
CA GLY A 594 -25.15 -20.47 130.23
C GLY A 594 -25.35 -21.37 129.02
N LEU A 595 -25.76 -20.82 127.86
CA LEU A 595 -25.63 -21.53 126.59
C LEU A 595 -24.15 -21.67 126.22
N VAL A 596 -23.75 -22.88 125.82
CA VAL A 596 -22.41 -23.16 125.29
C VAL A 596 -22.51 -23.14 123.78
N CYS A 597 -21.88 -22.16 123.13
CA CYS A 597 -21.78 -22.12 121.67
C CYS A 597 -20.80 -23.21 121.19
N PRO A 598 -21.14 -24.00 120.16
CA PRO A 598 -20.23 -24.99 119.57
C PRO A 598 -19.03 -24.35 118.88
#